data_AF-A0A924R9L8-F1
#
_entry.id   AF-A0A924R9L8-F1
#
_cell.length_a   1.000
_cell.length_b   1.000
_cell.length_c   1.000
_cell.angle_alpha   90.00
_cell.angle_beta   90.00
_cell.angle_gamma   90.00
#
_symmetry.space_group_name_H-M   'P 1'
#
loop_
_entity.id
_entity.type
_entity.pdbx_description
1 polymer ?
#
loop_
_entity_poly.entity_id
_entity_poly.type
_entity_poly.pdbx_seq_one_letter_code
_entity_poly.pdbx_strand_id
1 'polypeptide(L)'
;MADLRYQRNFGIAAHIDAGKTTTTERILYYTGVNHKIGEVHDGAATMDWMAQEQERGITITSAATTCFWNFPMQNGKKLPETKQY
;
A
#
# COMPACT_ATOMS: atom_id res chain seq x y z
N MET A 1 16.89 -1.71 -18.57
CA MET A 1 16.99 -2.55 -17.35
C MET A 1 16.74 -1.66 -16.15
N ALA A 2 15.87 -2.07 -15.23
CA ALA A 2 15.67 -1.33 -13.98
C ALA A 2 16.96 -1.37 -13.14
N ASP A 3 17.38 -0.23 -12.60
CA ASP A 3 18.57 -0.16 -11.75
C ASP A 3 18.23 -0.73 -10.37
N LEU A 4 18.84 -1.87 -10.06
CA LEU A 4 18.61 -2.62 -8.81
C LEU A 4 18.88 -1.79 -7.55
N ARG A 5 19.68 -0.71 -7.64
CA ARG A 5 19.96 0.19 -6.51
C ARG A 5 18.70 0.93 -6.02
N TYR A 6 17.71 1.13 -6.89
CA TYR A 6 16.47 1.83 -6.56
C TYR A 6 15.29 0.89 -6.26
N GLN A 7 15.44 -0.41 -6.52
CA GLN A 7 14.38 -1.39 -6.20
C GLN A 7 14.32 -1.68 -4.69
N ARG A 8 13.10 -1.80 -4.14
CA ARG A 8 12.84 -2.16 -2.74
C ARG A 8 11.82 -3.30 -2.70
N ASN A 9 12.27 -4.47 -2.26
CA ASN A 9 11.40 -5.61 -2.00
C ASN A 9 11.21 -5.72 -0.49
N PHE A 10 9.98 -5.57 0.00
CA PHE A 10 9.66 -5.62 1.43
C PHE A 10 8.27 -6.23 1.66
N GLY A 11 8.02 -6.70 2.88
CA GLY A 11 6.71 -7.19 3.33
C GLY A 11 6.28 -6.46 4.60
N ILE A 12 4.97 -6.28 4.78
CA ILE A 12 4.38 -5.65 5.96
C ILE A 12 3.79 -6.75 6.84
N ALA A 13 4.42 -7.00 7.99
CA ALA A 13 3.97 -7.97 8.97
C ALA A 13 3.78 -7.27 10.33
N ALA A 14 2.68 -7.57 11.02
CA ALA A 14 2.36 -7.03 12.33
C ALA A 14 1.33 -7.94 13.03
N HIS A 15 1.10 -7.69 14.32
CA HIS A 15 0.10 -8.39 15.11
C HIS A 15 -1.32 -8.23 14.56
N ILE A 16 -2.26 -9.09 14.98
CA ILE A 16 -3.68 -8.97 14.60
C ILE A 16 -4.17 -7.59 15.06
N ASP A 17 -4.99 -6.93 14.22
CA ASP A 17 -5.51 -5.57 14.41
C ASP A 17 -4.49 -4.43 14.52
N ALA A 18 -3.21 -4.68 14.24
CA ALA A 18 -2.17 -3.63 14.21
C ALA A 18 -2.16 -2.79 12.91
N GLY A 19 -3.15 -2.97 12.03
CA GLY A 19 -3.31 -2.14 10.83
C GLY A 19 -2.41 -2.49 9.63
N LYS A 20 -1.93 -3.75 9.50
CA LYS A 20 -1.13 -4.21 8.34
C LYS A 20 -1.76 -3.82 6.99
N THR A 21 -3.04 -4.13 6.83
CA THR A 21 -3.79 -3.86 5.60
C THR A 21 -3.98 -2.36 5.42
N THR A 22 -4.35 -1.64 6.47
CA THR A 22 -4.51 -0.17 6.44
C THR A 22 -3.22 0.53 6.03
N THR A 23 -2.06 0.10 6.53
CA THR A 23 -0.75 0.62 6.12
C THR A 23 -0.46 0.32 4.65
N THR A 24 -0.77 -0.90 4.20
CA THR A 24 -0.59 -1.30 2.79
C THR A 24 -1.43 -0.44 1.85
N GLU A 25 -2.71 -0.24 2.15
CA GLU A 25 -3.62 0.59 1.35
C GLU A 25 -3.16 2.06 1.31
N ARG A 26 -2.65 2.60 2.43
CA ARG A 26 -2.08 3.95 2.46
C ARG A 26 -0.84 4.09 1.58
N ILE A 27 0.05 3.10 1.57
CA ILE A 27 1.23 3.09 0.68
C ILE A 27 0.79 3.10 -0.80
N LEU A 28 -0.19 2.27 -1.16
CA LEU A 28 -0.73 2.24 -2.53
C LEU A 28 -1.44 3.53 -2.92
N TYR A 29 -2.12 4.17 -1.98
CA TYR A 29 -2.72 5.48 -2.19
C TYR A 29 -1.67 6.57 -2.45
N TYR A 30 -0.64 6.68 -1.60
CA TYR A 30 0.39 7.71 -1.76
C TYR A 30 1.27 7.53 -2.99
N THR A 31 1.41 6.30 -3.48
CA THR A 31 2.09 6.01 -4.75
C THR A 31 1.21 6.28 -5.97
N GLY A 32 -0.10 6.47 -5.78
CA GLY A 32 -1.07 6.69 -6.84
C GLY A 32 -1.49 5.42 -7.57
N VAL A 33 -1.18 4.23 -7.03
CA VAL A 33 -1.63 2.94 -7.57
C VAL A 33 -3.13 2.73 -7.29
N ASN A 34 -3.58 3.11 -6.09
CA ASN A 34 -5.00 3.07 -5.72
C ASN A 34 -5.58 4.51 -5.62
N HIS A 35 -6.71 4.74 -6.28
CA HIS A 35 -7.42 6.03 -6.31
C HIS A 35 -8.52 6.18 -5.23
N LYS A 36 -8.70 5.16 -4.38
CA LYS A 36 -9.65 5.18 -3.26
C LYS A 36 -8.92 4.79 -1.97
N ILE A 37 -9.08 5.59 -0.93
CA ILE A 37 -8.73 5.21 0.44
C ILE A 37 -9.93 4.44 0.99
N GLY A 38 -9.90 3.11 0.92
CA GLY A 38 -10.84 2.26 1.65
C GLY A 38 -10.24 1.91 3.01
N GLU A 39 -10.97 2.12 4.10
CA GLU A 39 -10.63 1.47 5.36
C GLU A 39 -11.12 0.01 5.32
N VAL A 40 -10.32 -0.91 5.89
CA VAL A 40 -10.71 -2.32 6.03
C VAL A 40 -12.04 -2.48 6.78
N HIS A 41 -12.34 -1.56 7.69
CA HIS A 41 -13.56 -1.59 8.51
C HIS A 41 -14.83 -1.31 7.70
N ASP A 42 -14.72 -0.63 6.55
CA ASP A 42 -15.85 -0.34 5.66
C ASP A 42 -15.99 -1.38 4.53
N GLY A 43 -15.20 -2.46 4.56
CA GLY A 43 -15.23 -3.50 3.53
C GLY A 43 -14.82 -2.96 2.15
N ALA A 44 -13.97 -1.93 2.07
CA ALA A 44 -13.53 -1.35 0.79
C ALA A 44 -12.04 -1.57 0.49
N ALA A 45 -11.35 -2.39 1.30
CA ALA A 45 -9.97 -2.76 1.05
C ALA A 45 -9.88 -3.50 -0.29
N THR A 46 -9.10 -2.93 -1.21
CA THR A 46 -8.99 -3.43 -2.59
C THR A 46 -8.00 -4.60 -2.67
N MET A 47 -7.20 -4.77 -1.62
CA MET A 47 -6.18 -5.81 -1.51
C MET A 47 -6.67 -7.13 -0.90
N ASP A 48 -7.82 -7.13 -0.20
CA ASP A 48 -8.46 -8.32 0.36
C ASP A 48 -9.42 -8.92 -0.69
N TRP A 49 -8.90 -9.70 -1.64
CA TRP A 49 -9.69 -10.19 -2.78
C TRP A 49 -10.62 -11.36 -2.40
N MET A 50 -10.36 -12.04 -1.29
CA MET A 50 -11.27 -13.07 -0.79
C MET A 50 -12.40 -12.44 0.02
N ALA A 51 -13.65 -12.78 -0.31
CA ALA A 51 -14.82 -12.32 0.43
C ALA A 51 -14.72 -12.60 1.94
N GLN A 52 -14.00 -13.66 2.34
CA GLN A 52 -13.78 -14.04 3.73
C GLN A 52 -12.74 -13.17 4.46
N GLU A 53 -11.79 -12.58 3.73
CA GLU A 53 -10.86 -11.56 4.25
C GLU A 53 -11.62 -10.27 4.52
N GLN A 54 -12.45 -9.87 3.55
CA GLN A 54 -13.28 -8.66 3.60
C GLN A 54 -14.38 -8.74 4.69
N GLU A 55 -15.04 -9.90 4.84
CA GLU A 55 -16.11 -10.11 5.83
C GLU A 55 -15.58 -10.16 7.28
N ARG A 56 -14.34 -10.62 7.47
CA ARG A 56 -13.74 -10.82 8.80
C ARG A 56 -12.67 -9.79 9.16
N GLY A 57 -12.28 -8.92 8.23
CA GLY A 57 -11.20 -7.95 8.42
C GLY A 57 -9.83 -8.61 8.67
N ILE A 58 -9.59 -9.80 8.11
CA ILE A 58 -8.33 -10.56 8.30
C ILE A 58 -7.58 -10.70 6.98
N THR A 59 -6.25 -10.63 7.04
CA THR A 59 -5.38 -10.96 5.90
C THR A 59 -5.06 -12.45 5.91
N ILE A 60 -5.48 -13.19 4.89
CA ILE A 60 -5.23 -14.64 4.72
C ILE A 60 -4.15 -14.86 3.65
N THR A 61 -4.17 -14.10 2.55
CA THR A 61 -3.21 -14.22 1.43
C THR A 61 -2.38 -12.95 1.30
N SER A 62 -1.07 -13.12 1.08
CA SER A 62 -0.17 -12.00 0.77
C SER A 62 -0.34 -11.60 -0.69
N ALA A 63 -0.91 -10.42 -0.95
CA ALA A 63 -0.93 -9.82 -2.27
C ALA A 63 0.41 -9.11 -2.55
N ALA A 64 1.06 -9.45 -3.67
CA ALA A 64 2.29 -8.80 -4.10
C ALA A 64 1.97 -7.70 -5.12
N THR A 65 2.21 -6.43 -4.75
CA THR A 65 1.97 -5.27 -5.62
C THR A 65 3.25 -4.51 -5.85
N THR A 66 3.49 -4.11 -7.10
CA THR A 66 4.59 -3.20 -7.46
C THR A 66 4.06 -1.77 -7.49
N CYS A 67 4.76 -0.84 -6.85
CA CYS A 67 4.44 0.57 -6.85
C CYS A 67 5.71 1.41 -7.03
N PHE A 68 5.53 2.63 -7.57
CA PHE A 68 6.62 3.59 -7.73
C PHE A 68 6.49 4.67 -6.67
N TRP A 69 7.58 4.96 -5.97
CA TRP A 69 7.57 5.89 -4.84
C TRP A 69 8.09 7.25 -5.29
N ASN A 70 7.31 8.31 -5.10
CA ASN A 70 7.83 9.66 -5.38
C ASN A 70 8.48 10.26 -4.12
N PHE A 71 9.69 10.81 -4.26
CA PHE A 71 10.44 11.40 -3.16
C PHE A 71 11.35 12.55 -3.64
N PRO A 72 11.57 13.62 -2.86
CA PRO A 72 10.93 13.93 -1.58
C PRO A 72 9.47 14.34 -1.76
N MET A 73 8.64 14.12 -0.74
CA MET A 73 7.29 14.67 -0.63
C MET A 73 7.16 15.41 0.71
N GLN A 74 6.33 16.44 0.75
CA GLN A 74 5.98 17.16 1.98
C GLN A 74 4.48 17.08 2.22
N ASN A 75 4.06 16.54 3.37
CA ASN A 75 2.65 16.35 3.74
C ASN A 75 1.80 15.66 2.64
N GLY A 76 2.37 14.65 1.98
CA GLY A 76 1.71 13.92 0.88
C GLY A 76 1.61 14.68 -0.44
N LYS A 77 2.22 15.87 -0.54
CA LYS A 77 2.30 16.65 -1.79
C LYS A 77 3.68 16.53 -2.42
N LYS A 78 3.70 16.47 -3.76
CA LYS A 78 4.92 16.51 -4.56
C LYS A 78 5.52 17.92 -4.49
N LEU A 79 6.83 17.97 -4.30
CA LEU A 79 7.67 19.15 -4.39
C LEU A 79 8.23 19.28 -5.82
N PRO A 80 8.74 20.46 -6.24
CA PRO A 80 9.33 20.63 -7.57
C PRO A 80 10.52 19.69 -7.85
N GLU A 81 11.26 19.31 -6.80
CA GLU A 81 12.38 18.39 -6.87
C GLU A 81 12.00 16.90 -6.72
N THR A 82 10.71 16.59 -6.61
CA THR A 82 10.23 15.21 -6.46
C THR A 82 10.62 14.37 -7.68
N LYS A 83 11.28 13.24 -7.42
CA LYS A 83 11.59 12.21 -8.41
C LYS A 83 10.80 10.95 -8.13
N GLN A 84 10.45 10.22 -9.18
CA GLN A 84 9.83 8.91 -9.09
C GLN A 84 10.92 7.84 -9.06
N TYR A 85 10.83 6.92 -8.11
CA TYR A 85 11.72 5.77 -7.93
C TYR A 85 10.94 4.47 -8.09
#